data_AF-A0A074WCV5-F1
#
_entry.id   AF-A0A074WCV5-F1
#
_cell.length_a   1.000
_cell.length_b   1.000
_cell.length_c   1.000
_cell.angle_alpha   90.00
_cell.angle_beta   90.00
_cell.angle_gamma   90.00
#
_symmetry.space_group_name_H-M   'P 1'
#
loop_
_entity.id
_entity.type
_entity.pdbx_description
1 polymer ?
#
loop_
_entity_poly.entity_id
_entity_poly.type
_entity_poly.pdbx_seq_one_letter_code
_entity_poly.pdbx_strand_id
1 'polypeptide(L)'
;VGVVVSAGKMDRTVKVRLPSQKWNNYLRKHFKDHSDHLVHDPNSSLNIGDVVALRPFRAAKHVRHVVSEILVPFGTPITERPPVPSEEESQASYIAKRQSKLERRSLRRAAAQGSESAIEKLQALEIEAGQGVAAGKGEKGARKAGLMGNKGQKLPKGVLPGGKHAVGKIDERAKHNKEQAMKRNEKAESNLLEAK
;
A
#
# COMPACT_ATOMS: atom_id res chain seq x y z
N VAL A 1 -23.22 7.52 9.13
CA VAL A 1 -23.49 7.31 10.57
C VAL A 1 -23.80 5.84 10.78
N GLY A 2 -23.34 5.26 11.89
CA GLY A 2 -23.62 3.86 12.23
C GLY A 2 -23.56 3.62 13.73
N VAL A 3 -23.95 2.41 14.15
CA VAL A 3 -23.97 2.00 15.55
C VAL A 3 -22.89 0.95 15.80
N VAL A 4 -22.12 1.10 16.87
CA VAL A 4 -21.07 0.14 17.24
C VAL A 4 -21.71 -1.13 17.78
N VAL A 5 -21.46 -2.27 17.13
CA VAL A 5 -22.00 -3.59 17.51
C VAL A 5 -21.01 -4.38 18.37
N SER A 6 -19.70 -4.22 18.11
CA SER A 6 -18.64 -4.92 18.85
C SER A 6 -17.41 -4.03 18.95
N ALA A 7 -16.94 -3.83 20.18
CA ALA A 7 -15.69 -3.14 20.53
C ALA A 7 -14.78 -4.06 21.36
N GLY A 8 -13.49 -3.74 21.50
CA GLY A 8 -12.53 -4.44 22.37
C GLY A 8 -12.00 -5.80 21.91
N LYS A 9 -12.54 -6.39 20.82
CA LYS A 9 -12.06 -7.68 20.29
C LYS A 9 -10.83 -7.56 19.39
N MET A 10 -10.63 -6.40 18.76
CA MET A 10 -9.51 -6.11 17.87
C MET A 10 -8.90 -4.78 18.29
N ASP A 11 -7.57 -4.68 18.25
CA ASP A 11 -6.91 -3.42 18.58
C ASP A 11 -7.25 -2.35 17.53
N ARG A 12 -7.60 -1.15 18.01
CA ARG A 12 -7.91 0.05 17.20
C ARG A 12 -8.92 -0.17 16.07
N THR A 13 -9.77 -1.18 16.20
CA THR A 13 -10.73 -1.57 15.16
C THR A 13 -12.03 -2.05 15.80
N VAL A 14 -13.14 -1.49 15.36
CA VAL A 14 -14.49 -1.83 15.83
C VAL A 14 -15.37 -2.31 14.69
N LYS A 15 -16.41 -3.08 15.03
CA LYS A 15 -17.46 -3.46 14.08
C LYS A 15 -18.65 -2.50 14.22
N VAL A 16 -18.96 -1.78 13.15
CA VAL A 16 -20.04 -0.78 13.10
C VAL A 16 -21.08 -1.23 12.09
N ARG A 17 -22.35 -1.15 12.48
CA ARG A 17 -23.51 -1.42 11.62
C ARG A 17 -24.03 -0.12 11.01
N LEU A 18 -24.08 -0.08 9.69
CA LEU A 18 -24.64 1.03 8.94
C LEU A 18 -26.06 0.65 8.51
N PRO A 19 -27.09 1.46 8.85
CA PRO A 19 -28.42 1.26 8.31
C PRO A 19 -28.42 1.57 6.81
N SER A 20 -29.04 0.70 6.03
CA SER A 20 -29.26 0.89 4.60
C SER A 20 -30.73 0.63 4.26
N GLN A 21 -31.14 0.99 3.05
CA GLN A 21 -32.47 0.65 2.55
C GLN A 21 -32.33 -0.12 1.24
N LYS A 22 -33.06 -1.23 1.14
CA LYS A 22 -33.08 -2.06 -0.05
C LYS A 22 -34.47 -2.04 -0.66
N TRP A 23 -34.54 -1.70 -1.94
CA TRP A 23 -35.78 -1.80 -2.71
C TRP A 23 -36.07 -3.27 -3.06
N ASN A 24 -37.29 -3.73 -2.78
CA ASN A 24 -37.76 -5.03 -3.22
C ASN A 24 -38.62 -4.84 -4.49
N ASN A 25 -38.16 -5.38 -5.62
CA ASN A 25 -38.85 -5.25 -6.92
C ASN A 25 -40.24 -5.91 -6.95
N TYR A 26 -40.43 -7.01 -6.23
CA TYR A 26 -41.70 -7.73 -6.22
C TYR A 26 -42.75 -6.98 -5.40
N LEU A 27 -42.41 -6.59 -4.17
CA LEU A 27 -43.32 -5.87 -3.27
C LEU A 27 -43.38 -4.36 -3.56
N ARG A 28 -42.51 -3.85 -4.44
CA ARG A 28 -42.36 -2.43 -4.79
C ARG A 28 -42.29 -1.52 -3.56
N LYS A 29 -41.47 -1.92 -2.58
CA LYS A 29 -41.30 -1.21 -1.30
C LYS A 29 -39.85 -1.23 -0.84
N HIS A 30 -39.42 -0.15 -0.18
CA HIS A 30 -38.14 -0.09 0.53
C HIS A 30 -38.24 -0.82 1.88
N PHE A 31 -37.30 -1.73 2.11
CA PHE A 31 -37.09 -2.40 3.39
C PHE A 31 -35.84 -1.87 4.06
N LYS A 32 -35.86 -1.84 5.40
CA LYS A 32 -34.67 -1.55 6.20
C LYS A 32 -33.72 -2.73 6.06
N ASP A 33 -32.50 -2.43 5.65
CA ASP A 33 -31.38 -3.37 5.57
C ASP A 33 -30.21 -2.80 6.37
N HIS A 34 -29.14 -3.56 6.53
CA HIS A 34 -27.95 -3.07 7.21
C HIS A 34 -26.68 -3.73 6.69
N SER A 35 -25.56 -3.02 6.75
CA SER A 35 -24.24 -3.57 6.44
C SER A 35 -23.27 -3.38 7.61
N ASP A 36 -22.58 -4.46 7.96
CA ASP A 36 -21.57 -4.44 9.01
C ASP A 36 -20.20 -4.15 8.39
N HIS A 37 -19.51 -3.13 8.92
CA HIS A 37 -18.20 -2.71 8.45
C HIS A 37 -17.17 -2.72 9.59
N LEU A 38 -15.92 -3.03 9.24
CA LEU A 38 -14.78 -2.82 10.14
C LEU A 38 -14.30 -1.38 10.00
N VAL A 39 -14.17 -0.70 11.13
CA VAL A 39 -13.85 0.72 11.22
C VAL A 39 -12.63 0.91 12.11
N HIS A 40 -11.70 1.77 11.67
CA HIS A 40 -10.53 2.14 12.43
C HIS A 40 -10.87 3.16 13.52
N ASP A 41 -10.48 2.88 14.75
CA ASP A 41 -10.56 3.77 15.91
C ASP A 41 -9.12 4.00 16.42
N PRO A 42 -8.48 5.16 16.13
CA PRO A 42 -7.06 5.37 16.42
C PRO A 42 -6.67 5.21 17.88
N ASN A 43 -7.56 5.62 18.80
CA ASN A 43 -7.30 5.72 20.23
C ASN A 43 -8.12 4.72 21.06
N SER A 44 -8.86 3.81 20.42
CA SER A 44 -9.72 2.82 21.09
C SER A 44 -10.69 3.47 22.10
N SER A 45 -11.38 4.51 21.64
CA SER A 45 -12.31 5.34 22.42
C SER A 45 -13.74 4.81 22.47
N LEU A 46 -14.09 3.89 21.58
CA LEU A 46 -15.47 3.45 21.37
C LEU A 46 -15.89 2.26 22.23
N ASN A 47 -17.13 2.33 22.70
CA ASN A 47 -17.84 1.27 23.40
C ASN A 47 -18.96 0.68 22.54
N ILE A 48 -19.46 -0.49 22.95
CA ILE A 48 -20.60 -1.13 22.29
C ILE A 48 -21.84 -0.26 22.51
N GLY A 49 -22.60 0.00 21.45
CA GLY A 49 -23.82 0.80 21.49
C GLY A 49 -23.65 2.27 21.11
N ASP A 50 -22.43 2.78 20.98
CA ASP A 50 -22.19 4.16 20.57
C ASP A 50 -22.70 4.42 19.14
N VAL A 51 -23.22 5.63 18.91
CA VAL A 51 -23.58 6.13 17.58
C VAL A 51 -22.45 7.00 17.07
N VAL A 52 -21.89 6.64 15.92
CA VAL A 52 -20.66 7.25 15.40
C VAL A 52 -20.81 7.76 13.97
N ALA A 53 -20.16 8.89 13.71
CA ALA A 53 -19.94 9.39 12.36
C ALA A 53 -18.66 8.77 11.76
N LEU A 54 -18.71 8.44 10.47
CA LEU A 54 -17.67 7.67 9.80
C LEU A 54 -17.10 8.41 8.58
N ARG A 55 -15.77 8.47 8.57
CA ARG A 55 -14.80 8.74 7.51
C ARG A 55 -14.58 7.64 6.47
N PRO A 56 -14.61 7.79 5.13
CA PRO A 56 -13.84 6.89 4.27
C PRO A 56 -12.33 7.02 4.55
N PHE A 57 -11.67 5.93 4.96
CA PHE A 57 -10.22 5.87 5.19
C PHE A 57 -9.72 4.44 5.14
N ARG A 58 -8.63 4.19 4.41
CA ARG A 58 -8.10 2.84 4.25
C ARG A 58 -6.93 2.57 5.19
N ALA A 59 -7.25 2.06 6.38
CA ALA A 59 -6.23 1.59 7.34
C ALA A 59 -5.67 0.20 6.98
N ALA A 60 -6.53 -0.71 6.50
CA ALA A 60 -6.17 -2.09 6.18
C ALA A 60 -6.95 -2.63 4.97
N LYS A 61 -6.81 -3.94 4.67
CA LYS A 61 -7.52 -4.58 3.54
C LYS A 61 -9.04 -4.50 3.67
N HIS A 62 -9.56 -4.78 4.88
CA HIS A 62 -10.99 -4.82 5.17
C HIS A 62 -11.48 -3.61 6.00
N VAL A 63 -10.55 -2.78 6.49
CA VAL A 63 -10.86 -1.56 7.24
C VAL A 63 -10.80 -0.37 6.29
N ARG A 64 -11.97 0.07 5.83
CA ARG A 64 -12.16 1.12 4.81
C ARG A 64 -12.77 2.40 5.35
N HIS A 65 -13.04 2.44 6.66
CA HIS A 65 -13.58 3.61 7.32
C HIS A 65 -12.78 3.91 8.59
N VAL A 66 -12.82 5.17 9.01
CA VAL A 66 -12.29 5.66 10.30
C VAL A 66 -13.42 6.40 11.03
N VAL A 67 -13.37 6.39 12.35
CA VAL A 67 -14.27 7.17 13.20
C VAL A 67 -13.92 8.66 13.05
N SER A 68 -14.92 9.50 12.79
CA SER A 68 -14.73 10.96 12.79
C SER A 68 -15.12 11.59 14.11
N GLU A 69 -16.27 11.20 14.66
CA GLU A 69 -16.84 11.75 15.88
C GLU A 69 -17.80 10.75 16.54
N ILE A 70 -17.90 10.83 17.86
CA ILE A 70 -18.90 10.14 18.67
C ILE A 70 -20.12 11.06 18.79
N LEU A 71 -21.21 10.72 18.10
CA LEU A 71 -22.43 11.54 18.11
C LEU A 71 -23.23 11.32 19.39
N VAL A 72 -23.37 10.05 19.80
CA VAL A 72 -24.10 9.67 21.01
C VAL A 72 -23.29 8.60 21.74
N PRO A 73 -22.67 8.92 22.89
CA PRO A 73 -21.99 7.93 23.70
C PRO A 73 -23.00 7.07 24.46
N PHE A 74 -22.68 5.79 24.61
CA PHE A 74 -23.44 4.83 25.40
C PHE A 74 -22.63 4.38 26.62
N GLY A 75 -23.23 4.43 27.81
CA GLY A 75 -22.54 4.07 29.06
C GLY A 75 -21.64 5.20 29.54
N THR A 76 -20.32 5.07 29.40
CA THR A 76 -19.36 6.08 29.90
C THR A 76 -19.44 7.37 29.10
N PRO A 77 -19.38 8.55 29.75
CA PRO A 77 -19.41 9.83 29.05
C PRO A 77 -18.15 10.06 28.20
N ILE A 78 -18.22 11.01 27.27
CA ILE A 78 -17.10 11.31 26.35
C ILE A 78 -15.86 11.86 27.07
N THR A 79 -16.05 12.46 28.25
CA THR A 79 -14.99 13.09 29.06
C THR A 79 -14.03 12.07 29.68
N GLU A 80 -14.50 10.86 29.97
CA GLU A 80 -13.69 9.80 30.59
C GLU A 80 -12.93 8.95 29.57
N ARG A 81 -13.19 9.17 28.28
CA ARG A 81 -12.66 8.38 27.18
C ARG A 81 -11.48 9.09 26.52
N PRO A 82 -10.56 8.34 25.90
CA PRO A 82 -9.53 8.98 25.09
C PRO A 82 -10.19 9.74 23.92
N PRO A 83 -9.76 10.98 23.63
CA PRO A 83 -10.37 11.78 22.58
C PRO A 83 -10.13 11.17 21.21
N VAL A 84 -11.11 11.27 20.31
CA VAL A 84 -10.93 10.91 18.89
C VAL A 84 -10.08 12.00 18.23
N PRO A 85 -8.97 11.65 17.55
CA PRO A 85 -8.13 12.65 16.89
C PRO A 85 -8.90 13.42 15.83
N SER A 86 -8.60 14.71 15.69
CA SER A 86 -9.16 15.51 14.60
C SER A 86 -8.66 14.99 13.25
N GLU A 87 -9.35 15.40 12.17
CA GLU A 87 -8.94 15.06 10.81
C GLU A 87 -7.55 15.56 10.47
N GLU A 88 -7.26 16.79 10.87
CA GLU A 88 -6.01 17.47 10.61
C GLU A 88 -4.86 16.78 11.34
N GLU A 89 -5.04 16.45 12.62
CA GLU A 89 -4.08 15.66 13.41
C GLU A 89 -3.85 14.28 12.79
N SER A 90 -4.91 13.61 12.37
CA SER A 90 -4.83 12.30 11.73
C SER A 90 -4.02 12.37 10.44
N GLN A 91 -4.29 13.36 9.59
CA GLN A 91 -3.57 13.58 8.33
C GLN A 91 -2.12 13.97 8.57
N ALA A 92 -1.85 14.89 9.51
CA ALA A 92 -0.49 15.29 9.88
C ALA A 92 0.33 14.10 10.37
N SER A 93 -0.24 13.25 11.22
CA SER A 93 0.43 12.03 11.70
C SER A 93 0.76 11.08 10.55
N TYR A 94 -0.12 10.95 9.56
CA TYR A 94 0.08 10.10 8.40
C TYR A 94 1.15 10.68 7.45
N ILE A 95 1.11 11.99 7.22
CA ILE A 95 2.08 12.71 6.40
C ILE A 95 3.48 12.62 7.04
N ALA A 96 3.61 12.85 8.34
CA ALA A 96 4.89 12.74 9.05
C ALA A 96 5.47 11.31 8.99
N LYS A 97 4.63 10.28 9.18
CA LYS A 97 5.03 8.86 9.00
C LYS A 97 5.48 8.57 7.56
N ARG A 98 4.82 9.19 6.58
CA ARG A 98 5.19 9.04 5.17
C ARG A 98 6.50 9.77 4.84
N GLN A 99 6.69 10.99 5.32
CA GLN A 99 7.89 11.80 5.14
C GLN A 99 9.11 11.12 5.74
N SER A 100 9.05 10.74 7.02
CA SER A 100 10.13 9.97 7.68
C SER A 100 10.46 8.66 6.95
N LYS A 101 9.47 7.97 6.34
CA LYS A 101 9.74 6.80 5.50
C LYS A 101 10.46 7.17 4.21
N LEU A 102 10.07 8.27 3.56
CA LEU A 102 10.68 8.74 2.32
C LEU A 102 12.11 9.24 2.55
N GLU A 103 12.36 9.97 3.63
CA GLU A 103 13.68 10.41 4.07
C GLU A 103 14.61 9.22 4.34
N ARG A 104 14.13 8.22 5.10
CA ARG A 104 14.89 6.97 5.30
C ARG A 104 15.21 6.27 3.99
N ARG A 105 14.29 6.31 3.01
CA ARG A 105 14.50 5.72 1.69
C ARG A 105 15.49 6.51 0.84
N SER A 106 15.44 7.84 0.88
CA SER A 106 16.35 8.71 0.14
C SER A 106 17.77 8.60 0.70
N LEU A 107 17.94 8.62 2.03
CA LEU A 107 19.21 8.40 2.69
C LEU A 107 19.83 7.06 2.33
N ARG A 108 19.04 5.96 2.38
CA ARG A 108 19.52 4.63 1.96
C ARG A 108 19.95 4.58 0.49
N ARG A 109 19.24 5.28 -0.40
CA ARG A 109 19.60 5.35 -1.82
C ARG A 109 20.89 6.15 -2.03
N ALA A 110 21.03 7.28 -1.34
CA ALA A 110 22.20 8.15 -1.43
C ALA A 110 23.45 7.49 -0.82
N ALA A 111 23.31 6.78 0.30
CA ALA A 111 24.39 6.00 0.89
C ALA A 111 24.85 4.86 -0.05
N ALA A 112 23.93 4.19 -0.75
CA ALA A 112 24.27 3.18 -1.76
C ALA A 112 25.02 3.75 -2.98
N GLN A 113 24.89 5.06 -3.23
CA GLN A 113 25.64 5.79 -4.26
C GLN A 113 26.99 6.30 -3.76
N GLY A 114 27.35 6.07 -2.49
CA GLY A 114 28.62 6.46 -1.90
C GLY A 114 28.67 7.85 -1.27
N SER A 115 27.52 8.50 -1.02
CA SER A 115 27.54 9.79 -0.32
C SER A 115 27.81 9.62 1.18
N GLU A 116 28.93 10.16 1.64
CA GLU A 116 29.41 10.09 3.04
C GLU A 116 28.43 10.76 4.01
N SER A 117 27.91 11.94 3.65
CA SER A 117 26.92 12.67 4.46
C SER A 117 25.60 11.92 4.68
N ALA A 118 25.22 11.00 3.77
CA ALA A 118 24.05 10.16 3.96
C ALA A 118 24.34 8.97 4.90
N ILE A 119 25.57 8.46 4.90
CA ILE A 119 26.03 7.38 5.79
C ILE A 119 26.09 7.89 7.22
N GLU A 120 26.68 9.06 7.44
CA GLU A 120 26.73 9.72 8.76
C GLU A 120 25.33 10.00 9.32
N LYS A 121 24.42 10.52 8.49
CA LYS A 121 23.02 10.75 8.89
C LYS A 121 22.29 9.46 9.25
N LEU A 122 22.57 8.35 8.56
CA LEU A 122 21.99 7.05 8.89
C LEU A 122 22.54 6.49 10.20
N GLN A 123 23.85 6.65 10.44
CA GLN A 123 24.49 6.28 11.71
C GLN A 123 23.94 7.11 12.89
N ALA A 124 23.79 8.41 12.71
CA ALA A 124 23.24 9.32 13.73
C ALA A 124 21.76 9.05 14.05
N LEU A 125 20.99 8.58 13.08
CA LEU A 125 19.60 8.16 13.30
C LEU A 125 19.49 6.78 14.01
N GLU A 126 20.62 6.13 14.33
CA GLU A 126 20.71 4.77 14.88
C GLU A 126 19.88 3.76 14.08
N ILE A 127 19.66 4.05 12.79
CA ILE A 127 18.99 3.12 11.88
C ILE A 127 20.05 2.13 11.45
N GLU A 128 20.30 1.14 12.31
CA GLU A 128 20.97 -0.10 11.94
C GLU A 128 20.50 -0.52 10.55
N ALA A 129 21.44 -0.77 9.65
CA ALA A 129 21.17 -1.29 8.31
C ALA A 129 20.65 -2.73 8.39
N GLY A 130 19.47 -2.95 8.98
CA GLY A 130 18.93 -4.28 9.21
C GLY A 130 17.82 -4.38 10.26
N GLN A 131 17.75 -3.50 11.26
CA GLN A 131 16.73 -3.62 12.30
C GLN A 131 15.41 -2.93 11.88
N GLY A 132 14.33 -3.70 11.84
CA GLY A 132 12.97 -3.24 11.50
C GLY A 132 12.43 -3.72 10.16
N VAL A 133 13.21 -4.47 9.38
CA VAL A 133 12.66 -5.33 8.31
C VAL A 133 12.76 -6.77 8.82
N ALA A 134 11.75 -7.24 9.57
CA ALA A 134 11.47 -8.67 9.52
C ALA A 134 11.41 -9.03 8.04
N ALA A 135 12.22 -10.01 7.59
CA ALA A 135 12.36 -10.43 6.20
C ALA A 135 10.98 -10.63 5.57
N GLY A 136 10.41 -9.55 5.03
CA GLY A 136 8.97 -9.45 4.88
C GLY A 136 8.61 -10.12 3.59
N LYS A 137 8.45 -11.45 3.58
CA LYS A 137 7.92 -12.28 2.46
C LYS A 137 8.26 -11.74 1.05
N GLY A 138 9.46 -11.20 0.92
CA GLY A 138 10.04 -10.63 -0.29
C GLY A 138 11.23 -11.45 -0.77
N GLU A 139 11.52 -12.55 -0.06
CA GLU A 139 12.52 -13.53 -0.46
C GLU A 139 12.20 -14.13 -1.84
N LYS A 140 10.91 -14.17 -2.23
CA LYS A 140 10.49 -14.65 -3.56
C LYS A 140 10.63 -13.59 -4.67
N GLY A 141 10.83 -12.32 -4.33
CA GLY A 141 11.09 -11.23 -5.29
C GLY A 141 12.57 -10.93 -5.49
N ALA A 142 13.37 -11.08 -4.43
CA ALA A 142 14.83 -10.91 -4.50
C ALA A 142 15.50 -11.98 -5.38
N ARG A 143 14.97 -13.22 -5.40
CA ARG A 143 15.48 -14.29 -6.27
C ARG A 143 15.27 -14.03 -7.78
N LYS A 144 14.43 -13.07 -8.17
CA LYS A 144 14.22 -12.68 -9.59
C LYS A 144 14.97 -11.40 -9.98
N ALA A 145 15.53 -10.66 -9.04
CA ALA A 145 16.37 -9.51 -9.32
C ALA A 145 17.84 -9.93 -9.23
N GLY A 146 18.35 -10.52 -10.32
CA GLY A 146 19.77 -10.63 -10.63
C GLY A 146 20.65 -11.28 -9.57
N LEU A 147 20.90 -12.58 -9.73
CA LEU A 147 22.13 -13.19 -9.22
C LEU A 147 23.31 -12.57 -9.97
N MET A 148 23.72 -11.35 -9.58
CA MET A 148 25.03 -10.82 -9.94
C MET A 148 26.04 -11.75 -9.30
N GLY A 149 26.78 -12.50 -10.14
CA GLY A 149 27.86 -13.35 -9.69
C GLY A 149 28.82 -12.57 -8.80
N ASN A 150 29.41 -13.24 -7.81
CA ASN A 150 30.44 -12.65 -6.97
C ASN A 150 31.50 -11.96 -7.85
N LYS A 151 31.91 -10.73 -7.49
CA LYS A 151 33.00 -10.01 -8.17
C LYS A 151 34.19 -10.95 -8.31
N GLY A 152 34.51 -11.36 -9.54
CA GLY A 152 35.65 -12.23 -9.85
C GLY A 152 35.33 -13.61 -10.46
N GLN A 153 34.06 -14.04 -10.54
CA GLN A 153 33.74 -15.28 -11.28
C GLN A 153 33.76 -15.07 -12.80
N LYS A 154 34.70 -15.71 -13.50
CA LYS A 154 34.64 -15.84 -14.97
C LYS A 154 33.54 -16.84 -15.33
N LEU A 155 32.45 -16.36 -15.93
CA LEU A 155 31.40 -17.20 -16.50
C LEU A 155 31.92 -17.96 -17.73
N PRO A 156 31.45 -19.20 -17.99
CA PRO A 156 31.76 -19.92 -19.22
C PRO A 156 31.29 -19.15 -20.46
N LYS A 157 32.10 -19.13 -21.53
CA LYS A 157 31.79 -18.42 -22.78
C LYS A 157 30.43 -18.89 -23.34
N GLY A 158 29.50 -17.96 -23.50
CA GLY A 158 28.21 -18.19 -24.19
C GLY A 158 26.96 -18.33 -23.30
N VAL A 159 27.07 -18.13 -21.97
CA VAL A 159 25.92 -18.22 -21.06
C VAL A 159 25.77 -16.93 -20.25
N LEU A 160 24.57 -16.34 -20.29
CA LEU A 160 24.21 -15.18 -19.46
C LEU A 160 23.95 -15.61 -18.00
N PRO A 161 24.26 -14.74 -17.01
CA PRO A 161 24.04 -15.05 -15.60
C PRO A 161 22.53 -15.30 -15.34
N GLY A 162 22.21 -16.53 -14.94
CA GLY A 162 20.85 -16.97 -14.57
C GLY A 162 20.05 -17.74 -15.64
N GLY A 163 20.63 -18.05 -16.81
CA GLY A 163 19.95 -18.85 -17.85
C GLY A 163 20.36 -20.33 -17.84
N LYS A 164 19.38 -21.26 -17.90
CA LYS A 164 19.61 -22.70 -18.15
C LYS A 164 19.75 -23.05 -19.64
N HIS A 165 19.69 -22.06 -20.54
CA HIS A 165 19.73 -22.25 -21.99
C HIS A 165 20.91 -21.51 -22.59
N ALA A 166 21.57 -22.13 -23.57
CA ALA A 166 22.60 -21.48 -24.39
C ALA A 166 21.96 -20.31 -25.14
N VAL A 167 22.59 -19.14 -25.07
CA VAL A 167 22.13 -17.94 -25.77
C VAL A 167 22.32 -18.20 -27.27
N GLY A 168 21.23 -18.22 -28.05
CA GLY A 168 21.32 -18.26 -29.50
C GLY A 168 22.14 -17.08 -30.05
N LYS A 169 22.60 -17.16 -31.30
CA LYS A 169 23.41 -16.10 -31.92
C LYS A 169 22.70 -14.75 -31.80
N ILE A 170 23.39 -13.76 -31.21
CA ILE A 170 22.87 -12.41 -30.88
C ILE A 170 22.19 -11.75 -32.10
N ASP A 171 22.68 -12.07 -33.29
CA ASP A 171 22.22 -11.52 -34.57
C ASP A 171 20.75 -11.83 -34.88
N GLU A 172 20.25 -13.02 -34.51
CA GLU A 172 18.88 -13.46 -34.84
C GLU A 172 17.83 -12.64 -34.07
N ARG A 173 18.06 -12.44 -32.77
CA ARG A 173 17.15 -11.67 -31.90
C ARG A 173 17.22 -10.17 -32.20
N ALA A 174 18.40 -9.65 -32.54
CA ALA A 174 18.57 -8.27 -32.95
C ALA A 174 17.85 -7.99 -34.29
N LYS A 175 17.96 -8.89 -35.27
CA LYS A 175 17.22 -8.81 -36.55
C LYS A 175 15.72 -8.85 -36.33
N HIS A 176 15.22 -9.78 -35.50
CA HIS A 176 13.80 -9.89 -35.18
C HIS A 176 13.24 -8.62 -34.52
N ASN A 177 13.98 -8.03 -33.58
CA ASN A 177 13.57 -6.78 -32.93
C ASN A 177 13.54 -5.61 -33.92
N LYS A 178 14.50 -5.55 -34.85
CA LYS A 178 14.55 -4.53 -35.91
C LYS A 178 13.38 -4.66 -36.89
N GLU A 179 13.05 -5.87 -37.31
CA GLU A 179 11.88 -6.15 -38.16
C GLU A 179 10.55 -5.76 -37.47
N GLN A 180 10.42 -6.08 -36.18
CA GLN A 180 9.24 -5.69 -35.40
C GLN A 180 9.12 -4.18 -35.20
N ALA A 181 10.25 -3.46 -35.14
CA ALA A 181 10.24 -2.00 -35.09
C ALA A 181 9.80 -1.39 -36.44
N MET A 182 10.32 -1.91 -37.56
CA MET A 182 9.93 -1.48 -38.91
C MET A 182 8.42 -1.66 -39.14
N LYS A 183 7.87 -2.85 -38.84
CA LYS A 183 6.43 -3.11 -38.97
C LYS A 183 5.54 -2.19 -38.14
N ARG A 184 6.01 -1.79 -36.95
CA ARG A 184 5.27 -0.85 -36.10
C ARG A 184 5.28 0.56 -36.67
N ASN A 185 6.39 0.98 -37.27
CA ASN A 185 6.50 2.28 -37.91
C ASN A 185 5.64 2.35 -39.19
N GLU A 186 5.71 1.32 -40.04
CA GLU A 186 4.85 1.20 -41.24
C GLU A 186 3.36 1.26 -40.88
N LYS A 187 2.97 0.56 -39.80
CA LYS A 187 1.59 0.61 -39.29
C LYS A 187 1.22 1.98 -38.71
N ALA A 188 2.16 2.67 -38.08
CA ALA A 188 1.92 4.03 -37.58
C ALA A 188 1.72 5.02 -38.74
N GLU A 189 2.51 4.90 -39.80
CA GLU A 189 2.38 5.70 -41.02
C GLU A 189 1.07 5.40 -41.77
N SER A 190 0.67 4.14 -41.90
CA SER A 190 -0.61 3.77 -42.51
C SER A 190 -1.79 4.35 -41.74
N ASN A 191 -1.75 4.28 -40.41
CA ASN A 191 -2.80 4.84 -39.55
C ASN A 191 -2.85 6.38 -39.63
N LEU A 192 -1.71 7.05 -39.82
CA LEU A 192 -1.65 8.51 -39.99
C LEU A 192 -2.14 8.96 -41.37
N LEU A 193 -1.96 8.13 -42.41
CA LEU A 193 -2.51 8.38 -43.75
C LEU A 193 -4.01 8.14 -43.81
N GLU A 194 -4.52 7.12 -43.12
CA GLU A 194 -5.95 6.83 -43.02
C GLU A 194 -6.72 7.88 -42.17
N ALA A 195 -6.00 8.62 -41.32
CA ALA A 195 -6.55 9.69 -40.49
C ALA A 195 -6.56 11.08 -41.15
N LYS A 196 -6.07 11.23 -42.39
CA LYS A 196 -6.14 12.46 -43.20
C LYS A 196 -7.21 12.36 -44.28
#